data_AF-A0A4Y8QA47-F1
#
_entry.id   AF-A0A4Y8QA47-F1
#
_cell.length_a   1.000
_cell.length_b   1.000
_cell.length_c   1.000
_cell.angle_alpha   90.00
_cell.angle_beta   90.00
_cell.angle_gamma   90.00
#
_symmetry.space_group_name_H-M   'P 1'
#
loop_
_entity.id
_entity.type
_entity.pdbx_description
1 polymer ?
#
loop_
_entity_poly.entity_id
_entity_poly.type
_entity_poly.pdbx_seq_one_letter_code
_entity_poly.pdbx_strand_id
1 'polypeptide(L)'
;MQPEWTHNEEAVLTSMNGSQIRLIPSSDGPKLLIDREEYLLKESCWDVEMFHGRSSSILIFYWKGEVKLSVKIPPLSQVDAFLTRLFQCLTFKARAVLA
;
A
#
# COMPACT_ATOMS: atom_id res chain seq x y z
N MET A 1 24.08 -15.91 -7.36
CA MET A 1 23.08 -16.56 -6.49
C MET A 1 21.96 -15.56 -6.28
N GLN A 2 20.82 -15.78 -6.92
CA GLN A 2 19.61 -14.98 -6.66
C GLN A 2 19.00 -15.50 -5.35
N PRO A 3 18.45 -14.64 -4.47
CA PRO A 3 17.77 -15.12 -3.30
C PRO A 3 16.47 -15.82 -3.75
N GLU A 4 16.37 -17.10 -3.45
CA GLU A 4 15.11 -17.85 -3.46
C GLU A 4 14.19 -17.18 -2.44
N TRP A 5 13.25 -16.37 -2.93
CA TRP A 5 12.20 -15.78 -2.11
C TRP A 5 11.24 -16.91 -1.72
N THR A 6 11.42 -17.39 -0.50
CA THR A 6 10.56 -18.37 0.15
C THR A 6 9.12 -17.87 0.17
N HIS A 7 8.22 -18.78 -0.18
CA HIS A 7 6.80 -18.60 -0.50
C HIS A 7 5.91 -18.24 0.71
N ASN A 8 6.39 -17.43 1.66
CA ASN A 8 5.76 -17.17 2.97
C ASN A 8 5.96 -15.72 3.44
N GLU A 9 5.57 -14.73 2.63
CA GLU A 9 5.37 -13.38 3.15
C GLU A 9 3.87 -13.08 3.22
N GLU A 10 3.37 -13.03 4.45
CA GLU A 10 2.00 -12.74 4.82
C GLU A 10 1.44 -11.58 3.99
N ALA A 11 0.40 -11.87 3.20
CA ALA A 11 -0.49 -10.83 2.72
C ALA A 11 -1.08 -10.18 3.96
N VAL A 12 -0.63 -8.95 4.28
CA VAL A 12 -1.17 -8.18 5.41
C VAL A 12 -2.64 -7.93 5.10
N LEU A 13 -3.49 -8.79 5.65
CA LEU A 13 -4.93 -8.78 5.46
C LEU A 13 -5.50 -7.80 6.47
N THR A 14 -5.96 -6.66 5.99
CA THR A 14 -6.77 -5.76 6.81
C THR A 14 -8.15 -5.67 6.18
N SER A 15 -9.18 -6.07 6.93
CA SER A 15 -10.57 -5.82 6.56
C SER A 15 -10.92 -4.40 6.99
N MET A 16 -11.35 -3.56 6.05
CA MET A 16 -11.74 -2.18 6.34
C MET A 16 -13.12 -1.93 5.77
N ASN A 17 -14.10 -1.65 6.64
CA ASN A 17 -15.50 -1.38 6.27
C ASN A 17 -16.13 -2.43 5.34
N GLY A 18 -15.73 -3.70 5.47
CA GLY A 18 -16.26 -4.80 4.67
C GLY A 18 -15.53 -5.06 3.35
N SER A 19 -14.61 -4.18 2.94
CA SER A 19 -13.71 -4.43 1.80
C SER A 19 -12.47 -5.20 2.23
N GLN A 20 -12.08 -6.18 1.43
CA GLN A 20 -10.88 -6.97 1.64
C GLN A 20 -9.67 -6.28 1.02
N ILE A 21 -8.75 -5.78 1.84
CA ILE A 21 -7.53 -5.12 1.36
C ILE A 21 -6.34 -6.03 1.63
N ARG A 22 -5.54 -6.27 0.58
CA ARG A 22 -4.31 -7.09 0.68
C ARG A 22 -3.17 -6.43 -0.08
N LEU A 23 -2.01 -6.40 0.56
CA LEU A 23 -0.75 -6.14 -0.13
C LEU A 23 -0.16 -7.48 -0.57
N ILE A 24 0.00 -7.66 -1.88
CA ILE A 24 0.51 -8.90 -2.47
C ILE A 24 1.92 -8.64 -3.02
N PRO A 25 2.96 -9.30 -2.50
CA PRO A 25 4.27 -9.29 -3.14
C PRO A 25 4.19 -10.03 -4.48
N SER A 26 4.78 -9.47 -5.54
CA SER A 26 4.81 -10.07 -6.87
C SER A 26 6.16 -9.77 -7.53
N SER A 27 6.59 -10.66 -8.43
CA SER A 27 7.81 -10.52 -9.23
C SER A 27 7.82 -9.23 -10.05
N ASP A 28 6.64 -8.75 -10.45
CA ASP A 28 6.49 -7.51 -11.20
C ASP A 28 6.38 -6.27 -10.29
N GLY A 29 6.57 -6.42 -8.98
CA GLY A 29 6.42 -5.36 -7.98
C GLY A 29 5.17 -5.54 -7.10
N PRO A 30 5.10 -4.85 -5.95
CA PRO A 30 3.99 -5.00 -5.02
C PRO A 30 2.65 -4.60 -5.66
N LYS A 31 1.60 -5.35 -5.33
CA LYS A 31 0.23 -5.10 -5.77
C LYS A 31 -0.66 -4.80 -4.58
N LEU A 32 -1.59 -3.87 -4.76
CA LEU A 32 -2.69 -3.64 -3.85
C LEU A 32 -3.92 -4.34 -4.42
N LEU A 33 -4.47 -5.30 -3.69
CA LEU A 33 -5.76 -5.91 -4.00
C LEU A 33 -6.82 -5.24 -3.13
N ILE A 34 -7.84 -4.68 -3.77
CA ILE A 34 -9.03 -4.14 -3.12
C ILE A 34 -10.20 -4.97 -3.62
N ASP A 35 -10.79 -5.76 -2.74
CA ASP A 35 -11.82 -6.75 -3.07
C ASP A 35 -11.35 -7.76 -4.13
N ARG A 36 -11.72 -7.55 -5.39
CA ARG A 36 -11.34 -8.40 -6.55
C ARG A 36 -10.48 -7.69 -7.58
N GLU A 37 -10.13 -6.43 -7.35
CA GLU A 37 -9.38 -5.61 -8.29
C GLU A 37 -7.92 -5.48 -7.85
N GLU A 38 -7.01 -5.72 -8.79
CA GLU A 38 -5.56 -5.60 -8.57
C GLU A 38 -5.04 -4.28 -9.12
N TYR A 39 -4.23 -3.61 -8.31
CA TYR A 39 -3.58 -2.36 -8.67
C TYR A 39 -2.07 -2.46 -8.46
N LEU A 40 -1.29 -2.17 -9.50
CA LEU A 40 0.18 -2.20 -9.45
C LEU A 40 0.70 -0.98 -8.70
N LEU A 41 1.27 -1.16 -7.50
CA LEU A 41 1.80 -0.05 -6.70
C LEU A 41 3.03 0.63 -7.32
N LYS A 42 3.73 -0.05 -8.24
CA LYS A 42 4.87 0.51 -8.96
C LYS A 42 4.50 1.55 -10.03
N GLU A 43 3.24 1.67 -10.44
CA GLU A 43 2.90 2.65 -11.47
C GLU A 43 2.96 4.07 -10.93
N SER A 44 3.19 5.06 -11.79
CA SER A 44 3.35 6.48 -11.40
C SER A 44 2.02 7.22 -11.24
N CYS A 45 0.90 6.54 -11.45
CA CYS A 45 -0.44 7.10 -11.41
C CYS A 45 -1.10 7.00 -10.03
N TRP A 46 -0.31 6.62 -9.01
CA TRP A 46 -0.72 6.70 -7.62
C TRP A 46 -0.44 8.07 -7.04
N ASP A 47 -1.48 8.69 -6.53
CA ASP A 47 -1.37 9.80 -5.57
C ASP A 47 -1.91 9.34 -4.22
N VAL A 48 -1.30 9.82 -3.13
CA VAL A 48 -1.73 9.52 -1.77
C VAL A 48 -1.88 10.81 -0.99
N GLU A 49 -3.08 11.03 -0.46
CA GLU A 49 -3.38 12.15 0.43
C GLU A 49 -3.54 11.65 1.86
N MET A 50 -3.02 12.41 2.82
CA MET A 50 -3.22 12.16 4.24
C MET A 50 -3.84 13.39 4.91
N PHE A 51 -4.97 13.19 5.57
CA PHE A 51 -5.59 14.16 6.46
C PHE A 51 -5.36 13.71 7.89
N HIS A 52 -4.65 14.50 8.67
CA HIS A 52 -4.39 14.20 10.07
C HIS A 52 -5.31 15.02 10.99
N GLY A 53 -6.17 14.34 11.74
CA GLY A 53 -7.04 14.93 12.75
C GLY A 53 -6.66 14.48 14.16
N ARG A 54 -7.18 15.19 15.17
CA ARG A 54 -6.84 14.91 16.60
C ARG A 54 -7.19 13.50 17.06
N SER A 55 -8.24 12.90 16.49
CA SER A 55 -8.78 11.61 16.96
C SER A 55 -8.65 10.49 15.93
N SER A 56 -8.31 10.84 14.69
CA SER A 56 -8.18 9.90 13.58
C SER A 56 -7.46 10.59 12.44
N SER A 57 -6.76 9.81 11.63
CA SER A 57 -6.31 10.29 10.33
C SER A 57 -7.09 9.58 9.23
N ILE A 58 -7.07 10.14 8.03
CA ILE A 58 -7.60 9.51 6.84
C ILE A 58 -6.48 9.46 5.82
N LEU A 59 -6.24 8.27 5.25
CA LEU A 59 -5.41 8.09 4.07
C LEU A 59 -6.31 7.85 2.87
N ILE A 60 -6.08 8.56 1.78
CA ILE A 60 -6.82 8.40 0.52
C ILE A 60 -5.83 8.05 -0.57
N PHE A 61 -6.12 7.00 -1.32
CA PHE A 61 -5.34 6.52 -2.45
C PHE A 61 -6.10 6.77 -3.74
N TYR A 62 -5.43 7.46 -4.65
CA TYR A 62 -5.93 7.77 -5.97
C TYR A 62 -5.18 6.97 -7.00
N TRP A 63 -5.90 6.36 -7.94
CA TRP A 63 -5.33 5.72 -9.11
C TRP A 63 -5.87 6.41 -10.36
N LYS A 64 -5.00 7.03 -11.15
CA LYS A 64 -5.39 7.78 -12.36
C LYS A 64 -6.46 8.85 -12.07
N GLY A 65 -6.36 9.51 -10.91
CA GLY A 65 -7.29 10.55 -10.45
C GLY A 65 -8.58 10.04 -9.79
N GLU A 66 -8.82 8.73 -9.76
CA GLU A 66 -10.00 8.14 -9.09
C GLU A 66 -9.64 7.62 -7.70
N VAL A 67 -10.50 7.90 -6.71
CA VAL A 67 -10.35 7.31 -5.36
C VAL A 67 -10.58 5.81 -5.43
N LYS A 68 -9.57 5.02 -5.05
CA LYS A 68 -9.66 3.55 -4.96
C LYS A 68 -9.76 3.06 -3.53
N LEU A 69 -9.12 3.76 -2.61
CA LEU A 69 -9.11 3.37 -1.21
C LEU A 69 -9.15 4.61 -0.33
N SER A 70 -10.05 4.63 0.64
CA SER A 70 -10.12 5.66 1.68
C SER A 70 -10.22 4.98 3.04
N VAL A 71 -9.22 5.26 3.87
CA VAL A 71 -8.92 4.51 5.09
C VAL A 71 -8.90 5.48 6.24
N LYS A 72 -9.95 5.43 7.07
CA LYS A 72 -9.91 6.10 8.37
C LYS A 72 -9.10 5.25 9.33
N ILE A 73 -7.98 5.78 9.78
CA ILE A 73 -7.11 5.11 10.74
C ILE A 73 -7.35 5.63 12.17
N PRO A 74 -7.29 4.74 13.18
CA PRO A 74 -7.15 5.12 14.58
C PRO A 74 -5.87 5.96 14.79
N PRO A 75 -5.56 6.39 16.03
CA PRO A 75 -4.30 7.08 16.32
C PRO A 75 -3.09 6.38 15.67
N LEU A 76 -2.21 7.18 15.04
CA LEU A 76 -1.13 6.74 14.16
C LEU A 76 -0.28 5.59 14.73
N SER A 77 -0.06 5.58 16.05
CA SER A 77 0.74 4.56 16.74
C SER A 77 0.31 3.11 16.50
N GLN A 78 -0.95 2.85 16.11
CA GLN A 78 -1.45 1.50 15.83
C GLN A 78 -1.27 1.05 14.38
N VAL A 79 -0.98 1.97 13.46
CA VAL A 79 -0.94 1.70 12.01
C VAL A 79 0.38 2.11 11.35
N ASP A 80 1.34 2.60 12.14
CA ASP A 80 2.67 3.05 11.67
C ASP A 80 3.39 1.98 10.82
N ALA A 81 3.29 0.70 11.18
CA ALA A 81 3.94 -0.39 10.41
C ALA A 81 3.34 -0.54 9.00
N PHE A 82 2.02 -0.47 8.88
CA PHE A 82 1.32 -0.54 7.60
C PHE A 82 1.66 0.67 6.72
N LEU A 83 1.57 1.88 7.29
CA LEU A 83 1.90 3.11 6.59
C LEU A 83 3.36 3.14 6.15
N THR A 84 4.28 2.71 7.02
CA THR A 84 5.72 2.64 6.68
C THR A 84 5.97 1.70 5.51
N ARG A 85 5.38 0.50 5.52
CA ARG A 85 5.54 -0.48 4.43
C ARG A 85 4.94 0.04 3.12
N LEU A 86 3.78 0.67 3.20
CA LEU A 86 3.14 1.30 2.05
C LEU A 86 4.00 2.43 1.47
N PHE A 87 4.47 3.36 2.31
CA PHE A 87 5.35 4.45 1.88
C PHE A 87 6.62 3.91 1.25
N GLN A 88 7.22 2.84 1.79
CA GLN A 88 8.35 2.15 1.15
C GLN A 88 7.98 1.64 -0.25
N CYS A 89 6.83 0.98 -0.41
CA CYS A 89 6.38 0.51 -1.73
C CYS A 89 6.17 1.65 -2.74
N LEU A 90 5.60 2.78 -2.31
CA LEU A 90 5.37 3.95 -3.15
C LEU A 90 6.67 4.69 -3.49
N THR A 91 7.62 4.74 -2.55
CA THR A 91 8.90 5.47 -2.69
C THR A 91 10.03 4.62 -3.26
N PHE A 92 9.87 3.30 -3.43
CA PHE A 92 10.87 2.40 -4.02
C PHE A 92 11.28 2.76 -5.47
N LYS A 93 10.71 3.82 -6.06
CA LYS A 93 11.16 4.41 -7.31
C LYS A 93 12.53 5.12 -7.27
N ALA A 94 13.25 5.15 -6.15
CA ALA A 94 14.47 5.96 -6.03
C ALA A 94 15.83 5.22 -6.16
N ARG A 95 15.92 3.90 -6.39
CA ARG A 95 17.23 3.20 -6.45
C ARG A 95 17.42 2.16 -7.56
N ALA A 96 16.74 2.31 -8.70
CA ALA A 96 16.99 1.46 -9.88
C ALA A 96 17.44 2.24 -11.13
N VAL A 97 17.86 3.51 -10.98
CA VAL A 97 18.54 4.27 -12.03
C VAL A 97 19.78 4.89 -11.39
N LEU A 98 20.86 4.11 -11.35
CA LEU A 98 22.28 4.46 -11.20
C LEU A 98 23.01 3.23 -10.65
N ALA A 99 23.19 2.23 -11.51
CA ALA A 99 24.25 1.22 -11.42
C ALA A 99 24.60 0.79 -12.85
#